data_AF-A0A396K982-F1
#
_entry.id   AF-A0A396K982-F1
#
_cell.length_a   1.000
_cell.length_b   1.000
_cell.length_c   1.000
_cell.angle_alpha   90.00
_cell.angle_beta   90.00
_cell.angle_gamma   90.00
#
_symmetry.space_group_name_H-M   'P 1'
#
loop_
_entity.id
_entity.type
_entity.pdbx_description
1 polymer ?
#
loop_
_entity_poly.entity_id
_entity_poly.type
_entity_poly.pdbx_seq_one_letter_code
_entity_poly.pdbx_strand_id
1 'polypeptide(L)' 'MAGRKKAEEAAPEKTAGIEENFARLEEIIKKLETGENSLEETFAGYEAGMKLVKSLSSQIDKVEKQIQILSEGEDNE' A
#
# COMPACT_ATOMS: atom_id res chain seq x y z
N MET A 1 14.40 -10.73 -37.85
CA MET A 1 13.48 -10.90 -36.71
C MET A 1 14.28 -10.64 -35.43
N ALA A 2 14.22 -9.41 -34.91
CA ALA A 2 14.96 -9.03 -33.71
C ALA A 2 14.08 -9.29 -32.49
N GLY A 3 14.20 -10.48 -31.91
CA GLY A 3 13.76 -10.72 -30.55
C GLY A 3 14.69 -9.98 -29.60
N ARG A 4 14.18 -8.99 -28.89
CA ARG A 4 14.76 -8.53 -27.62
C ARG A 4 13.65 -8.55 -26.59
N LYS A 5 13.53 -9.74 -26.00
CA LYS A 5 12.81 -10.06 -24.78
C LYS A 5 13.30 -9.09 -23.69
N LYS A 6 12.44 -8.18 -23.25
CA LYS A 6 12.71 -7.25 -22.16
C LYS A 6 12.63 -8.07 -20.86
N ALA A 7 13.78 -8.56 -20.40
CA ALA A 7 13.99 -9.00 -19.02
C ALA A 7 13.83 -7.75 -18.13
N GLU A 8 12.85 -7.77 -17.23
CA GLU A 8 13.07 -8.06 -15.80
C GLU A 8 13.92 -6.98 -15.12
N GLU A 9 13.22 -5.97 -14.59
CA GLU A 9 13.67 -5.24 -13.42
C GLU A 9 12.57 -5.42 -12.36
N ALA A 10 12.65 -6.55 -11.65
CA ALA A 10 12.00 -6.69 -10.35
C ALA A 10 12.70 -5.69 -9.41
N ALA A 11 12.14 -4.47 -9.35
CA ALA A 11 12.55 -3.46 -8.40
C ALA A 11 12.39 -4.03 -6.98
N PRO A 12 13.35 -3.73 -6.07
CA PRO A 12 13.34 -4.29 -4.73
C PRO A 12 12.00 -3.99 -4.06
N GLU A 13 11.46 -4.97 -3.32
CA GLU A 13 10.34 -4.79 -2.40
C GLU A 13 10.75 -3.78 -1.31
N LYS A 14 10.80 -2.50 -1.67
CA LYS A 14 10.68 -1.42 -0.72
C LYS A 14 9.26 -1.53 -0.22
N THR A 15 9.10 -1.84 1.06
CA THR A 15 7.87 -1.56 1.77
C THR A 15 7.51 -0.12 1.48
N ALA A 16 6.52 0.08 0.61
CA ALA A 16 6.02 1.39 0.24
C ALA A 16 5.70 2.16 1.52
N GLY A 17 6.12 3.42 1.60
CA GLY A 17 5.80 4.28 2.75
C GLY A 17 4.29 4.48 2.89
N ILE A 18 3.85 5.03 4.03
CA ILE A 18 2.43 5.31 4.29
C ILE A 18 1.82 6.14 3.14
N GLU A 19 2.49 7.21 2.72
CA GLU A 19 2.05 8.10 1.63
C GLU A 19 1.91 7.36 0.29
N GLU A 20 2.88 6.49 -0.04
CA GLU A 20 2.85 5.72 -1.29
C GLU A 20 1.71 4.69 -1.28
N ASN A 21 1.44 4.06 -0.12
CA ASN A 21 0.31 3.15 0.04
C ASN A 21 -1.03 3.89 -0.07
N PHE A 22 -1.15 5.10 0.45
CA PHE A 22 -2.33 5.95 0.24
C PHE A 22 -2.52 6.30 -1.24
N ALA A 23 -1.45 6.68 -1.95
CA ALA A 23 -1.53 6.96 -3.39
C ALA A 23 -2.03 5.74 -4.18
N ARG A 24 -1.51 4.54 -3.88
CA ARG A 24 -1.98 3.28 -4.50
C ARG A 24 -3.44 2.99 -4.18
N LEU A 25 -3.88 3.24 -2.95
CA LEU A 25 -5.28 3.06 -2.55
C LEU A 25 -6.20 4.00 -3.32
N GLU A 26 -5.83 5.26 -3.50
CA GLU A 26 -6.60 6.21 -4.31
C GLU A 26 -6.70 5.79 -5.78
N GLU A 27 -5.62 5.26 -6.36
CA GLU A 27 -5.67 4.72 -7.73
C GLU A 27 -6.63 3.55 -7.86
N ILE A 28 -6.65 2.66 -6.87
CA ILE A 28 -7.59 1.53 -6.84
C ILE A 28 -9.02 2.04 -6.75
N ILE A 29 -9.30 3.00 -5.85
CA ILE A 29 -10.64 3.59 -5.70
C ILE A 29 -11.08 4.23 -7.02
N LYS A 30 -10.25 5.05 -7.65
CA LYS A 30 -10.55 5.67 -8.95
C LYS A 30 -10.90 4.62 -10.01
N LYS A 31 -10.13 3.54 -10.10
CA LYS A 31 -10.42 2.45 -11.05
C LYS A 31 -11.78 1.81 -10.77
N LEU A 32 -12.07 1.49 -9.50
CA LEU A 32 -13.36 0.93 -9.11
C LEU A 32 -14.54 1.88 -9.37
N GLU A 33 -14.34 3.19 -9.23
CA GLU A 33 -15.36 4.22 -9.47
C GLU A 33 -15.63 4.47 -10.95
N THR A 34 -14.63 4.30 -11.83
CA THR A 34 -14.82 4.50 -13.29
C THR A 34 -15.81 3.51 -13.90
N GLY A 35 -15.98 2.32 -13.29
CA GLY A 35 -16.95 1.32 -13.75
C GLY A 35 -16.64 0.73 -15.14
N GLU A 36 -15.45 1.00 -15.69
CA GLU A 36 -14.99 0.46 -16.98
C GLU A 36 -14.40 -0.95 -16.85
N ASN A 37 -14.21 -1.43 -15.62
CA ASN A 37 -13.63 -2.74 -15.32
C ASN A 37 -14.67 -3.86 -15.40
N SER A 38 -14.20 -5.04 -15.80
CA SER A 38 -14.99 -6.27 -15.66
C SER A 38 -15.29 -6.56 -14.18
N LEU A 39 -16.28 -7.42 -13.92
CA LEU A 39 -16.62 -7.84 -12.56
C LEU A 39 -15.42 -8.47 -11.85
N GLU A 40 -14.63 -9.28 -12.57
CA GLU A 40 -13.44 -9.96 -12.05
C GLU A 40 -12.33 -8.96 -11.69
N GLU A 41 -12.09 -7.96 -12.52
CA GLU A 41 -11.14 -6.87 -12.23
C GLU A 41 -11.61 -6.00 -11.06
N THR A 42 -12.91 -5.76 -10.94
CA THR A 42 -13.50 -5.04 -9.81
C THR A 42 -13.27 -5.81 -8.50
N PHE A 43 -13.48 -7.13 -8.50
CA PHE A 43 -13.18 -7.98 -7.34
C PHE A 43 -11.69 -7.96 -6.99
N ALA A 44 -10.81 -8.07 -7.99
CA ALA A 44 -9.37 -8.02 -7.78
C ALA A 44 -8.92 -6.66 -7.21
N GLY A 45 -9.45 -5.56 -7.73
CA GLY A 45 -9.19 -4.20 -7.22
C GLY A 45 -9.67 -4.03 -5.78
N TYR A 46 -10.87 -4.53 -5.46
CA TYR A 46 -11.41 -4.51 -4.10
C TYR A 46 -10.54 -5.31 -3.12
N GLU A 47 -10.13 -6.52 -3.48
CA GLU A 47 -9.26 -7.35 -2.64
C GLU A 47 -7.90 -6.69 -2.41
N ALA A 48 -7.31 -6.12 -3.45
CA ALA A 48 -6.05 -5.38 -3.38
C ALA A 48 -6.18 -4.14 -2.47
N GLY A 49 -7.26 -3.38 -2.60
CA GLY A 49 -7.57 -2.23 -1.75
C GLY A 49 -7.70 -2.62 -0.28
N MET A 50 -8.41 -3.71 0.01
CA MET A 50 -8.55 -4.25 1.37
C MET A 50 -7.20 -4.66 2.00
N LYS A 51 -6.33 -5.31 1.23
CA LYS A 51 -4.98 -5.66 1.69
C LYS A 51 -4.15 -4.42 2.00
N LEU A 52 -4.24 -3.40 1.15
CA LEU A 52 -3.56 -2.10 1.35
C LEU A 52 -4.04 -1.40 2.62
N VAL A 53 -5.35 -1.32 2.84
CA VAL A 53 -5.93 -0.72 4.06
C VAL A 53 -5.42 -1.43 5.32
N LYS A 54 -5.36 -2.77 5.30
CA LYS A 54 -4.83 -3.54 6.44
C LYS A 54 -3.35 -3.26 6.70
N SER A 55 -2.56 -3.12 5.65
CA SER A 55 -1.14 -2.77 5.76
C SER A 55 -0.95 -1.36 6.33
N LEU A 56 -1.71 -0.38 5.81
CA LEU A 56 -1.71 1.00 6.31
C LEU A 56 -2.06 1.08 7.79
N SER A 57 -3.13 0.40 8.21
CA SER A 57 -3.53 0.34 9.62
C SER A 57 -2.41 -0.22 10.51
N SER A 58 -1.72 -1.26 10.05
CA SER A 58 -0.60 -1.86 10.80
C SER A 58 0.62 -0.94 10.88
N GLN A 59 0.88 -0.15 9.82
CA GLN A 59 1.97 0.83 9.82
C GLN A 59 1.67 2.00 10.76
N ILE A 60 0.42 2.48 10.78
CA ILE A 60 -0.02 3.55 11.68
C ILE A 60 0.08 3.10 13.15
N ASP A 61 -0.41 1.90 13.47
CA ASP A 61 -0.29 1.33 14.83
C ASP A 61 1.18 1.23 15.29
N LYS A 62 2.09 0.87 14.37
CA LYS A 62 3.51 0.84 14.68
C LYS A 62 4.07 2.23 14.99
N VAL A 63 3.69 3.25 14.21
CA VAL A 63 4.12 4.63 14.44
C VAL A 63 3.55 5.15 15.77
N GLU A 64 2.28 4.87 16.06
CA GLU A 64 1.62 5.25 17.31
C GLU A 64 2.34 4.64 18.52
N LYS A 65 2.67 3.34 18.48
CA LYS A 65 3.46 2.67 19.53
C LYS A 65 4.86 3.26 19.70
N GLN A 66 5.52 3.61 18.59
CA GLN A 66 6.83 4.26 18.66
C GLN A 66 6.75 5.63 19.34
N ILE A 67 5.72 6.42 19.04
CA ILE A 67 5.47 7.71 19.70
C ILE A 67 5.19 7.49 21.19
N GLN A 68 4.34 6.52 21.53
CA GLN A 68 4.00 6.23 22.93
C GLN A 68 5.24 5.83 23.75
N ILE A 69 6.12 4.98 23.21
CA ILE A 69 7.38 4.59 23.88
C ILE A 69 8.28 5.81 24.11
N LEU A 70 8.38 6.71 23.12
CA LEU A 70 9.17 7.93 23.26
C LEU A 70 8.58 8.85 24.35
N SER A 71 7.26 9.00 24.39
CA SER A 71 6.56 9.80 25.41
C SER A 71 6.66 9.20 26.82
N GLU A 72 6.49 7.88 27.00
CA GLU A 72 6.66 7.22 28.31
C GLU A 72 8.12 7.23 28.80
N GLY A 73 9.08 7.36 27.89
CA GLY A 73 10.49 7.55 28.21
C GLY A 73 10.81 8.93 28.81
N GLU A 74 10.01 9.96 28.51
CA GLU A 74 10.17 11.33 29.04
C GLU A 74 9.53 11.51 30.44
N ASP A 75 8.61 10.64 30.86
CA ASP A 75 7.96 10.68 32.18
C ASP A 75 8.71 9.88 33.28
N ASN A 76 9.85 9.24 32.96
CA ASN A 76 10.68 8.47 33.90
C ASN A 76 11.99 9.17 34.33
N GLU A 77 12.04 10.50 34.30
CA GLU A 77 13.06 11.31 35.01
C GLU A 77 12.45 12.20 36.09
#